data_AF-A0A099T2I0-F1
#
_entry.id   AF-A0A099T2I0-F1
#
_cell.length_a   1.000
_cell.length_b   1.000
_cell.length_c   1.000
_cell.angle_alpha   90.00
_cell.angle_beta   90.00
_cell.angle_gamma   90.00
#
_symmetry.space_group_name_H-M   'P 1'
#
loop_
_entity.id
_entity.type
_entity.pdbx_description
1 polymer ?
#
loop_
_entity_poly.entity_id
_entity_poly.type
_entity_poly.pdbx_seq_one_letter_code
_entity_poly.pdbx_strand_id
1 'polypeptide(L)'
;MAFLLILGLFAVLVLIAVILLGIGVKNNSDTDQGSVMYPKGYWLGRGIALGLLLGVPLGLGAGILTGNLGLGIALGPVFGIGFGSAIGSILEKKHKNNIRELTDEEKRLQRTLLVFTISFLILGVTVLFALFYLYSRM
;
A
#
# COMPACT_ATOMS: atom_id res chain seq x y z
N MET A 1 24.91 3.20 19.80
CA MET A 1 23.88 4.25 19.91
C MET A 1 22.89 4.22 18.75
N ALA A 2 23.31 4.42 17.49
CA ALA A 2 22.40 4.41 16.33
C ALA A 2 21.60 3.12 16.14
N PHE A 3 22.23 1.96 16.35
CA PHE A 3 21.55 0.66 16.28
C PHE A 3 20.37 0.54 17.26
N LEU A 4 20.51 1.07 18.48
CA LEU A 4 19.44 1.05 19.49
C LEU A 4 18.28 1.98 19.12
N LEU A 5 18.56 3.10 18.45
CA LEU A 5 17.53 4.02 17.96
C LEU A 5 16.72 3.38 16.81
N ILE A 6 17.39 2.69 15.89
CA ILE A 6 16.72 1.95 14.79
C ILE A 6 15.81 0.85 15.36
N LEU A 7 16.33 0.09 16.33
CA LEU A 7 15.59 -1.01 16.96
C LEU A 7 14.38 -0.50 17.75
N GLY A 8 14.52 0.64 18.44
CA GLY A 8 13.42 1.32 19.11
C GLY A 8 12.35 1.83 18.15
N LEU A 9 12.75 2.41 17.02
CA LEU A 9 11.81 2.94 16.03
C LEU A 9 11.08 1.81 15.29
N PHE A 10 11.79 0.72 14.97
CA PHE A 10 11.18 -0.49 14.43
C PHE A 10 10.16 -1.10 15.40
N ALA A 11 10.49 -1.18 16.70
CA ALA A 11 9.56 -1.67 17.73
C ALA A 11 8.28 -0.83 17.81
N VAL A 12 8.39 0.51 17.70
CA VAL A 12 7.21 1.41 17.68
C VAL A 12 6.35 1.19 16.43
N LEU A 13 6.96 1.00 15.26
CA LEU A 13 6.21 0.73 14.02
C LEU A 13 5.48 -0.61 14.06
N VAL A 14 6.11 -1.65 14.62
CA VAL A 14 5.45 -2.95 14.83
C VAL A 14 4.28 -2.80 15.80
N LEU A 15 4.44 -2.03 16.88
CA LEU A 15 3.37 -1.79 17.86
C LEU A 15 2.17 -1.07 17.23
N ILE A 16 2.42 -0.05 16.40
CA ILE A 16 1.38 0.66 15.66
C ILE A 16 0.68 -0.28 14.66
N ALA A 17 1.42 -1.12 13.94
CA ALA A 17 0.85 -2.10 13.01
C ALA A 17 -0.04 -3.13 13.74
N VAL A 18 0.39 -3.62 14.91
CA VAL A 18 -0.40 -4.55 15.73
C VAL A 18 -1.68 -3.90 16.26
N ILE A 19 -1.61 -2.64 16.70
CA ILE A 19 -2.80 -1.88 17.15
C ILE A 19 -3.79 -1.71 15.99
N LEU A 20 -3.30 -1.41 14.79
CA LEU A 20 -4.17 -1.27 13.61
C LEU A 20 -4.79 -2.59 13.16
N LEU A 21 -4.05 -3.69 13.21
CA LEU A 21 -4.60 -5.02 12.94
C LEU A 21 -5.62 -5.44 14.01
N GLY A 22 -5.38 -5.10 15.28
CA GLY A 22 -6.28 -5.42 16.39
C GLY A 22 -7.61 -4.66 16.38
N ILE A 23 -7.65 -3.46 15.79
CA ILE A 23 -8.87 -2.64 15.69
C ILE A 23 -9.73 -3.04 14.46
N GLY A 24 -9.17 -3.79 13.50
CA GLY A 24 -9.70 -3.89 12.14
C GLY A 24 -10.41 -5.17 11.71
N VAL A 25 -10.81 -6.09 12.60
CA VAL A 25 -11.56 -7.30 12.18
C VAL A 25 -12.88 -7.43 12.95
N LYS A 26 -13.81 -6.51 12.67
CA LYS A 26 -15.23 -6.76 12.92
C LYS A 26 -15.80 -7.45 11.69
N ASN A 27 -15.86 -8.79 11.75
CA ASN A 27 -16.58 -9.60 10.76
C ASN A 27 -18.08 -9.30 10.88
N ASN A 28 -18.59 -8.38 10.06
CA ASN A 28 -20.01 -8.28 9.78
C ASN A 28 -20.31 -9.17 8.58
N SER A 29 -20.44 -10.46 8.85
CA SER A 29 -20.96 -11.44 7.90
C SER A 29 -22.48 -11.38 7.91
N ASP A 30 -23.04 -10.35 7.28
CA ASP A 30 -24.45 -10.37 6.86
C ASP A 30 -24.47 -10.89 5.42
N THR A 31 -24.80 -12.17 5.33
CA THR A 31 -24.96 -12.90 4.07
C THR A 31 -26.36 -12.61 3.55
N ASP A 32 -26.49 -11.57 2.72
CA ASP A 32 -27.74 -11.31 2.00
C ASP A 32 -27.54 -11.60 0.51
N GLN A 33 -28.28 -12.59 -0.01
CA GLN A 33 -28.19 -13.12 -1.37
C GLN A 33 -28.90 -12.21 -2.39
N GLY A 34 -28.50 -10.94 -2.43
CA GLY A 34 -28.73 -10.05 -3.56
C GLY A 34 -27.55 -10.10 -4.54
N SER A 35 -27.71 -9.59 -5.77
CA SER A 35 -26.61 -9.41 -6.72
C SER A 35 -25.45 -8.69 -6.01
N VAL A 36 -24.29 -9.35 -5.87
CA VAL A 36 -23.15 -8.84 -5.08
C VAL A 36 -22.67 -7.50 -5.66
N MET A 37 -23.02 -6.42 -4.98
CA MET A 37 -22.63 -5.05 -5.33
C MET A 37 -21.29 -4.72 -4.67
N TYR A 38 -20.30 -4.34 -5.47
CA TYR A 38 -18.98 -3.97 -5.00
C TYR A 38 -18.87 -2.46 -4.76
N PRO A 39 -18.15 -2.00 -3.73
CA PRO A 39 -17.91 -0.57 -3.54
C PRO A 39 -17.05 0.00 -4.68
N LYS A 40 -17.28 1.26 -5.00
CA LYS A 40 -16.49 2.01 -5.99
C LYS A 40 -14.99 1.93 -5.67
N GLY A 41 -14.18 1.66 -6.68
CA GLY A 41 -12.73 1.47 -6.54
C GLY A 41 -12.30 0.05 -6.14
N TYR A 42 -13.23 -0.89 -5.91
CA TYR A 42 -12.90 -2.29 -5.59
C TYR A 42 -12.05 -2.96 -6.69
N TRP A 43 -12.49 -2.86 -7.94
CA TRP A 43 -11.81 -3.45 -9.09
C TRP A 43 -10.51 -2.71 -9.42
N LEU A 44 -10.49 -1.37 -9.25
CA LEU A 44 -9.27 -0.58 -9.35
C LEU A 44 -8.22 -1.02 -8.34
N GLY A 45 -8.61 -1.15 -7.06
CA GLY A 45 -7.73 -1.58 -5.99
C GLY A 45 -7.15 -2.98 -6.23
N ARG A 46 -7.99 -3.93 -6.68
CA ARG A 46 -7.52 -5.27 -7.09
C ARG A 46 -6.56 -5.22 -8.26
N GLY A 47 -6.84 -4.39 -9.27
CA GLY A 47 -5.96 -4.18 -10.40
C GLY A 47 -4.58 -3.67 -9.95
N ILE A 48 -4.54 -2.64 -9.11
CA ILE A 48 -3.30 -2.09 -8.55
C ILE A 48 -2.55 -3.14 -7.73
N ALA A 49 -3.25 -3.93 -6.91
CA ALA A 49 -2.64 -4.99 -6.12
C ALA A 49 -1.99 -6.07 -7.00
N LEU A 50 -2.67 -6.52 -8.06
CA LEU A 50 -2.10 -7.44 -9.04
C LEU A 50 -0.91 -6.82 -9.78
N GLY A 51 -1.04 -5.56 -10.17
CA GLY A 51 0.03 -4.83 -10.82
C GLY A 51 1.27 -4.71 -9.94
N LEU A 52 1.13 -4.37 -8.66
CA LEU A 52 2.23 -4.33 -7.70
C LEU A 52 2.86 -5.70 -7.45
N LEU A 53 2.03 -6.75 -7.33
CA LEU A 53 2.49 -8.13 -7.15
C LEU A 53 3.44 -8.57 -8.27
N LEU A 54 3.18 -8.15 -9.51
CA LEU A 54 4.02 -8.45 -10.66
C LEU A 54 5.14 -7.42 -10.86
N GLY A 55 4.81 -6.14 -10.72
CA GLY A 55 5.69 -5.02 -11.00
C GLY A 55 6.86 -4.92 -10.03
N VAL A 56 6.64 -5.11 -8.73
CA VAL A 56 7.71 -4.98 -7.72
C VAL A 56 8.81 -6.04 -7.92
N PRO A 57 8.51 -7.35 -8.04
CA PRO A 57 9.55 -8.34 -8.32
C PRO A 57 10.26 -8.10 -9.65
N LEU A 58 9.53 -7.69 -10.70
CA LEU A 58 10.13 -7.39 -12.00
C LEU A 58 11.06 -6.18 -11.94
N GLY A 59 10.65 -5.11 -11.27
CA GLY A 59 11.48 -3.93 -11.05
C GLY A 59 12.74 -4.27 -10.26
N LEU A 60 12.60 -5.03 -9.17
CA LEU A 60 13.74 -5.48 -8.38
C LEU A 60 14.71 -6.34 -9.21
N GLY A 61 14.19 -7.29 -10.00
CA GLY A 61 14.98 -8.10 -10.92
C GLY A 61 15.72 -7.24 -11.96
N ALA A 62 15.04 -6.27 -12.57
CA ALA A 62 15.66 -5.33 -13.50
C ALA A 62 16.76 -4.48 -12.81
N GLY A 63 16.54 -4.05 -11.57
CA GLY A 63 17.55 -3.32 -10.80
C GLY A 63 18.78 -4.16 -10.50
N ILE A 64 18.62 -5.45 -10.18
CA ILE A 64 19.73 -6.38 -9.98
C ILE A 64 20.49 -6.59 -11.30
N LEU A 65 19.78 -6.83 -12.40
CA LEU A 65 20.39 -7.08 -13.72
C LEU A 65 21.17 -5.87 -14.25
N THR A 66 20.69 -4.66 -13.97
CA THR A 66 21.34 -3.41 -14.37
C THR A 66 22.41 -2.94 -13.39
N GLY A 67 22.61 -3.66 -12.27
CA GLY A 67 23.50 -3.25 -11.18
C GLY A 67 23.05 -1.98 -10.45
N ASN A 68 21.82 -1.52 -10.68
CA ASN A 68 21.25 -0.32 -10.07
C ASN A 68 19.96 -0.67 -9.33
N LEU A 69 20.13 -1.10 -8.08
CA LEU A 69 19.02 -1.43 -7.18
C LEU A 69 18.07 -0.25 -6.96
N GLY A 70 18.58 0.98 -6.97
CA GLY A 70 17.76 2.19 -6.82
C GLY A 70 16.75 2.33 -7.96
N LEU A 71 17.19 2.10 -9.20
CA LEU A 71 16.28 2.06 -10.35
C LEU A 71 15.24 0.94 -10.20
N GLY A 72 15.64 -0.25 -9.76
CA GLY A 72 14.70 -1.37 -9.61
C GLY A 72 13.61 -1.11 -8.57
N ILE A 73 13.98 -0.53 -7.42
CA ILE A 73 13.05 -0.16 -6.35
C ILE A 73 12.08 0.93 -6.81
N ALA A 74 12.53 1.86 -7.65
CA ALA A 74 11.66 2.92 -8.19
C ALA A 74 10.72 2.41 -9.29
N LEU A 75 11.25 1.64 -10.25
CA LEU A 75 10.50 1.19 -11.42
C LEU A 75 9.41 0.19 -11.07
N GLY A 76 9.66 -0.73 -10.13
CA GLY A 76 8.72 -1.79 -9.81
C GLY A 76 7.34 -1.29 -9.38
N PRO A 77 7.23 -0.44 -8.34
CA PRO A 77 5.97 0.17 -7.93
C PRO A 77 5.33 1.04 -9.01
N VAL A 78 6.11 1.82 -9.75
CA VAL A 78 5.60 2.71 -10.81
C VAL A 78 4.93 1.90 -11.92
N PHE A 79 5.61 0.87 -12.44
CA PHE A 79 5.04 -0.01 -13.45
C PHE A 79 3.86 -0.82 -12.89
N GLY A 80 3.98 -1.30 -11.66
CA GLY A 80 2.93 -2.07 -11.01
C GLY A 80 1.64 -1.27 -10.84
N ILE A 81 1.73 -0.04 -10.31
CA ILE A 81 0.57 0.85 -10.15
C ILE A 81 0.03 1.27 -11.51
N GLY A 82 0.89 1.66 -12.46
CA GLY A 82 0.47 2.07 -13.79
C GLY A 82 -0.30 0.99 -14.52
N PHE A 83 0.29 -0.21 -14.65
CA PHE A 83 -0.34 -1.34 -15.33
C PHE A 83 -1.58 -1.85 -14.56
N GLY A 84 -1.46 -1.96 -13.24
CA GLY A 84 -2.55 -2.42 -12.39
C GLY A 84 -3.76 -1.49 -12.40
N SER A 85 -3.53 -0.17 -12.40
CA SER A 85 -4.62 0.82 -12.49
C SER A 85 -5.33 0.77 -13.83
N ALA A 86 -4.60 0.51 -14.93
CA ALA A 86 -5.21 0.34 -16.25
C ALA A 86 -6.14 -0.88 -16.30
N ILE A 87 -5.66 -2.05 -15.84
CA ILE A 87 -6.46 -3.28 -15.76
C ILE A 87 -7.68 -3.09 -14.85
N GLY A 88 -7.43 -2.54 -13.65
CA GLY A 88 -8.47 -2.31 -12.66
C GLY A 88 -9.57 -1.38 -13.18
N SER A 89 -9.19 -0.31 -13.87
CA SER A 89 -10.13 0.63 -14.50
C SER A 89 -11.00 -0.02 -15.59
N ILE A 90 -10.40 -0.91 -16.40
CA ILE A 90 -11.13 -1.64 -17.44
C ILE A 90 -12.13 -2.62 -16.81
N LEU A 91 -11.72 -3.34 -15.76
CA LEU A 91 -12.62 -4.24 -15.01
C LEU A 91 -13.75 -3.47 -14.33
N GLU A 92 -13.46 -2.30 -13.78
CA GLU A 92 -14.47 -1.45 -13.16
C GLU A 92 -15.48 -0.95 -14.18
N LYS A 93 -15.03 -0.56 -15.39
CA LYS A 93 -15.92 -0.19 -16.50
C LYS A 93 -16.78 -1.37 -16.96
N LYS A 94 -16.25 -2.60 -16.94
CA LYS A 94 -16.96 -3.83 -17.32
C LYS A 94 -18.06 -4.20 -16.31
N HIS A 95 -17.83 -3.95 -15.03
CA HIS A 95 -18.73 -4.31 -13.94
C HIS A 95 -19.58 -3.14 -13.42
N LYS A 96 -19.77 -2.08 -14.21
CA LYS A 96 -20.51 -0.87 -13.80
C LYS A 96 -21.86 -1.11 -13.13
N ASN A 97 -22.61 -2.10 -13.60
CA ASN A 97 -23.93 -2.43 -13.07
C ASN A 97 -23.88 -3.04 -11.65
N ASN A 98 -22.71 -3.50 -11.22
CA ASN A 98 -22.49 -4.13 -9.92
C ASN A 98 -21.62 -3.24 -9.01
N ILE A 99 -21.60 -1.92 -9.24
CA ILE A 99 -20.82 -0.97 -8.43
C ILE A 99 -21.79 -0.07 -7.66
N ARG A 100 -21.63 -0.05 -6.34
CA ARG A 100 -22.29 0.90 -5.45
C ARG A 100 -21.36 2.04 -5.06
N GLU A 101 -21.93 3.17 -4.70
CA GLU A 101 -21.17 4.27 -4.11
C GLU A 101 -20.65 3.89 -2.72
N LEU A 102 -19.59 4.58 -2.30
CA LEU A 102 -18.98 4.40 -0.98
C LEU A 102 -19.90 4.97 0.09
N THR A 103 -20.05 4.25 1.20
CA THR A 103 -20.77 4.79 2.36
C THR A 103 -19.92 5.83 3.09
N ASP A 104 -20.56 6.65 3.93
CA ASP A 104 -19.83 7.65 4.72
C ASP A 104 -18.80 7.02 5.67
N GLU A 105 -19.08 5.82 6.19
CA GLU A 105 -18.15 5.05 7.02
C GLU A 105 -16.93 4.60 6.22
N GLU A 106 -17.12 4.04 5.02
CA GLU A 106 -16.04 3.62 4.14
C GLU A 106 -15.18 4.80 3.69
N LYS A 107 -15.81 5.95 3.41
CA LYS A 107 -15.12 7.19 3.05
C LYS A 107 -14.27 7.72 4.20
N ARG A 108 -14.77 7.64 5.44
CA ARG A 108 -14.00 7.97 6.65
C ARG A 108 -12.82 7.02 6.81
N LEU A 109 -13.04 5.71 6.70
CA LEU A 109 -11.98 4.70 6.79
C LEU A 109 -10.90 4.94 5.73
N GLN A 110 -11.30 5.17 4.47
CA GLN A 110 -10.38 5.44 3.37
C GLN A 110 -9.55 6.70 3.62
N ARG A 111 -10.17 7.76 4.15
CA ARG A 111 -9.45 8.99 4.50
C ARG A 111 -8.47 8.77 5.66
N THR A 112 -8.88 8.05 6.69
CA THR A 112 -8.01 7.70 7.83
C THR A 112 -6.84 6.84 7.38
N LEU A 113 -7.08 5.81 6.57
CA LEU A 113 -6.04 4.94 6.02
C LEU A 113 -5.10 5.74 5.12
N LEU A 114 -5.61 6.61 4.25
CA LEU A 114 -4.77 7.45 3.39
C LEU A 114 -3.86 8.36 4.22
N VAL A 115 -4.40 9.06 5.22
CA VAL A 115 -3.61 9.92 6.12
C VAL A 115 -2.57 9.09 6.88
N PHE A 116 -2.95 7.90 7.35
CA PHE A 116 -2.04 6.99 8.02
C PHE A 116 -0.90 6.53 7.11
N THR A 117 -1.21 6.10 5.89
CA THR A 117 -0.22 5.67 4.89
C THR A 117 0.75 6.79 4.53
N ILE A 118 0.25 8.02 4.30
CA ILE A 118 1.11 9.17 4.02
C ILE A 118 2.00 9.51 5.22
N SER A 119 1.44 9.49 6.44
CA SER A 119 2.21 9.76 7.66
C SER A 119 3.32 8.73 7.85
N PHE A 120 3.02 7.45 7.63
CA PHE A 120 4.00 6.37 7.71
C PHE A 120 5.09 6.50 6.65
N LEU A 121 4.73 6.87 5.41
CA LEU A 121 5.68 7.11 4.33
C LEU A 121 6.65 8.25 4.68
N ILE A 122 6.14 9.39 5.16
CA ILE A 122 6.97 10.54 5.56
C ILE A 122 7.91 10.14 6.70
N LEU A 123 7.41 9.43 7.70
CA LEU A 123 8.21 8.95 8.82
C LEU A 123 9.31 7.99 8.36
N GLY A 124 8.99 7.03 7.49
CA GLY A 124 9.96 6.11 6.91
C GLY A 124 11.07 6.83 6.13
N VAL A 125 10.71 7.79 5.28
CA VAL A 125 11.69 8.59 4.52
C VAL A 125 12.56 9.43 5.46
N THR A 126 11.96 10.07 6.47
CA THR A 126 12.69 10.88 7.46
C THR A 126 13.72 10.03 8.22
N VAL A 127 13.33 8.82 8.64
CA VAL A 127 14.23 7.88 9.32
C VAL A 127 15.35 7.45 8.39
N LEU A 128 15.04 7.08 7.15
CA LEU A 128 16.06 6.72 6.15
C LEU A 128 17.12 7.81 5.98
N PHE A 129 16.68 9.07 5.84
CA PHE A 129 17.60 10.21 5.74
C PHE A 129 18.43 10.44 7.00
N ALA A 130 17.83 10.32 8.19
CA ALA A 130 18.55 10.46 9.46
C ALA A 130 19.63 9.37 9.61
N LEU A 131 19.33 8.14 9.21
CA LEU A 131 20.30 7.04 9.22
C LEU A 131 21.43 7.25 8.24
N PHE A 132 21.11 7.70 7.02
CA PHE A 132 22.12 8.03 6.02
C PHE A 132 23.06 9.14 6.51
N TYR A 133 22.51 10.22 7.08
CA TYR A 133 23.29 11.32 7.66
C TYR A 133 24.21 10.85 8.79
N LEU A 134 23.70 10.00 9.69
CA LEU A 134 24.49 9.48 10.80
C LEU A 134 25.58 8.50 10.34
N TYR A 135 25.28 7.65 9.36
CA TYR A 135 26.24 6.74 8.74
C TYR A 135 27.37 7.51 8.05
N SER A 136 27.06 8.58 7.31
CA SER A 136 28.07 9.40 6.64
C SER A 136 29.00 10.17 7.61
N ARG A 137 28.66 10.23 8.89
CA ARG A 137 29.44 10.93 9.93
C ARG A 137 30.32 9.99 10.75
N MET A 138 30.06 8.69 10.73
CA MET A 138 30.92 7.66 11.33
C MET A 138 32.08 7.32 10.39
#